data_AF-A0A7C3Q2B8-F1
#
_entry.id   AF-A0A7C3Q2B8-F1
#
_cell.length_a   1.000
_cell.length_b   1.000
_cell.length_c   1.000
_cell.angle_alpha   90.00
_cell.angle_beta   90.00
_cell.angle_gamma   90.00
#
_symmetry.space_group_name_H-M   'P 1'
#
loop_
_entity.id
_entity.type
_entity.pdbx_description
1 polymer ?
#
loop_
_entity_poly.entity_id
_entity_poly.type
_entity_poly.pdbx_seq_one_letter_code
_entity_poly.pdbx_strand_id
1 'polypeptide(L)'
;NALNEPPHTTSTPNLPSKVHHPQQIEFAKFRPTYTVLSKRNLLKMVQDKIVSGWDDPRMPTISGLRRRGYTPLALRNLMDDVGVTKVESMIDLSRMENAVRDHLNKVAPRTMAVLRPLKVVIDNWPEGFVDQLDFVINPEDPAAGKRKVAFSKVIYIERDDFLEVPPKKFFRLAPGQEVRLRWAYFITCTSVVKDPAGNITEVHCTYDPATRGGDAPLGPDGKPTKKVKGTLHWVSAAHAIHAEVRLFDRLFLAEEPGKRTGNWIDDLNPNSLEVVHAFVDPWLASAASFNPSTAEGAKFQFERLGYFAVDPDSAPNALVFNRTVSLKDTWAKEAAKD
;
A
#
# COMPACT_ATOMS: atom_id res chain seq x y z
N ASN A 1 0.45 41.48 5.63
CA ASN A 1 -0.70 42.36 5.32
C ASN A 1 -1.90 41.95 6.13
N ALA A 2 -1.97 42.53 7.33
CA ALA A 2 -3.18 42.60 8.12
C ALA A 2 -4.17 43.52 7.39
N LEU A 3 -5.13 42.95 6.66
CA LEU A 3 -6.26 43.67 6.08
C LEU A 3 -7.44 42.69 5.98
N ASN A 4 -8.19 42.58 7.08
CA ASN A 4 -9.62 42.33 7.10
C ASN A 4 -10.14 42.82 8.47
N GLU A 5 -10.39 44.12 8.57
CA GLU A 5 -11.39 44.71 9.49
C GLU A 5 -12.76 44.75 8.76
N PRO A 6 -13.94 44.97 9.39
CA PRO A 6 -14.27 45.30 10.80
C PRO A 6 -15.28 44.32 11.44
N PRO A 7 -15.66 44.47 12.74
CA PRO A 7 -16.74 43.68 13.35
C PRO A 7 -18.08 43.99 12.65
N HIS A 8 -18.94 42.98 12.54
CA HIS A 8 -20.32 43.09 12.09
C HIS A 8 -21.09 44.18 12.86
N THR A 9 -21.08 45.41 12.36
CA THR A 9 -21.96 46.48 12.82
C THR A 9 -22.53 47.20 11.61
N THR A 10 -23.72 46.78 11.16
CA THR A 10 -24.82 47.69 10.76
C THR A 10 -26.08 46.91 10.36
N SER A 11 -27.17 47.27 11.05
CA SER A 11 -28.60 47.06 10.76
C SER A 11 -29.14 45.63 10.58
N THR A 12 -29.58 45.02 11.68
CA THR A 12 -30.76 44.14 11.69
C THR A 12 -31.83 44.76 12.61
N PRO A 13 -32.89 45.39 12.07
CA PRO A 13 -34.02 45.82 12.87
C PRO A 13 -34.88 44.59 13.21
N ASN A 14 -35.19 44.42 14.49
CA ASN A 14 -36.10 43.41 15.07
C ASN A 14 -35.71 41.93 14.89
N LEU A 15 -34.67 41.50 15.61
CA LEU A 15 -34.55 40.10 16.04
C LEU A 15 -35.17 39.95 17.44
N PRO A 16 -36.21 39.13 17.64
CA PRO A 16 -36.72 38.82 18.97
C PRO A 16 -35.78 37.81 19.66
N SER A 17 -35.78 37.85 21.00
CA SER A 17 -34.96 37.05 21.94
C SER A 17 -33.48 37.47 22.08
N LYS A 18 -32.97 37.25 23.30
CA LYS A 18 -31.65 37.64 23.83
C LYS A 18 -30.54 37.65 22.75
N VAL A 19 -29.99 38.83 22.45
CA VAL A 19 -28.88 38.97 21.50
C VAL A 19 -27.63 38.35 22.13
N HIS A 20 -27.10 37.31 21.50
CA HIS A 20 -25.83 36.68 21.87
C HIS A 20 -24.70 37.22 21.00
N HIS A 21 -23.54 37.51 21.60
CA HIS A 21 -22.34 37.95 20.89
C HIS A 21 -21.40 36.75 20.68
N PRO A 22 -21.41 36.08 19.51
CA PRO A 22 -20.51 34.97 19.24
C PRO A 22 -19.06 35.45 19.15
N GLN A 23 -18.14 34.72 19.78
CA GLN A 23 -16.71 35.02 19.72
C GLN A 23 -16.06 34.26 18.56
N GLN A 24 -15.48 34.97 17.60
CA GLN A 24 -14.66 34.38 16.54
C GLN A 24 -13.24 34.13 17.05
N ILE A 25 -12.75 32.91 16.83
CA ILE A 25 -11.37 32.51 17.13
C ILE A 25 -10.79 31.88 15.87
N GLU A 26 -9.66 32.42 15.44
CA GLU A 26 -8.97 31.98 14.22
C GLU A 26 -7.79 31.06 14.55
N PHE A 27 -7.55 30.12 13.64
CA PHE A 27 -6.46 29.15 13.71
C PHE A 27 -5.82 28.95 12.33
N ALA A 28 -4.59 28.48 12.32
CA ALA A 28 -3.82 28.21 11.11
C ALA A 28 -4.43 27.05 10.32
N LYS A 29 -4.46 27.18 8.99
CA LYS A 29 -5.02 26.15 8.11
C LYS A 29 -4.09 24.94 8.01
N PHE A 30 -4.67 23.75 7.97
CA PHE A 30 -3.95 22.53 7.64
C PHE A 30 -3.47 22.57 6.18
N ARG A 31 -2.15 22.46 5.97
CA ARG A 31 -1.50 22.52 4.65
C ARG A 31 -0.51 21.37 4.49
N PRO A 32 -0.88 20.23 3.89
CA PRO A 32 0.07 19.18 3.57
C PRO A 32 1.10 19.64 2.54
N THR A 33 2.33 19.15 2.65
CA THR A 33 3.32 19.24 1.57
C THR A 33 2.86 18.43 0.35
N TYR A 34 3.44 18.73 -0.83
CA TYR A 34 3.16 18.07 -2.11
C TYR A 34 1.68 18.12 -2.53
N THR A 35 0.95 19.15 -2.09
CA THR A 35 -0.50 19.24 -2.25
C THR A 35 -0.93 20.68 -2.57
N VAL A 36 -1.96 20.82 -3.41
CA VAL A 36 -2.68 22.09 -3.60
C VAL A 36 -4.08 21.99 -2.99
N LEU A 37 -4.50 23.01 -2.23
CA LEU A 37 -5.82 23.02 -1.57
C LEU A 37 -6.78 24.06 -2.13
N SER A 38 -6.34 24.92 -3.06
CA SER A 38 -7.20 25.99 -3.59
C SER A 38 -8.30 25.39 -4.46
N LYS A 39 -9.56 25.80 -4.20
CA LYS A 39 -10.73 25.31 -4.97
C LYS A 39 -10.58 25.56 -6.46
N ARG A 40 -9.98 26.69 -6.86
CA ARG A 40 -9.71 27.03 -8.26
C ARG A 40 -8.74 26.04 -8.90
N ASN A 41 -7.64 25.68 -8.23
CA ASN A 41 -6.67 24.73 -8.76
C ASN A 41 -7.26 23.33 -8.82
N LEU A 42 -7.94 22.87 -7.77
CA LEU A 42 -8.59 21.56 -7.75
C LEU A 42 -9.66 21.42 -8.84
N LEU A 43 -10.48 22.46 -9.06
CA LEU A 43 -11.45 22.47 -10.15
C LEU A 43 -10.76 22.37 -11.51
N LYS A 44 -9.66 23.11 -11.72
CA LYS A 44 -8.87 23.04 -12.94
C LYS A 44 -8.31 21.63 -13.17
N MET A 45 -7.83 20.94 -12.13
CA MET A 45 -7.36 19.55 -12.25
C MET A 45 -8.46 18.60 -12.77
N VAL A 46 -9.69 18.77 -12.29
CA VAL A 46 -10.84 17.95 -12.71
C VAL A 46 -11.30 18.31 -14.13
N GLN A 47 -11.36 19.60 -14.46
CA GLN A 47 -11.79 20.08 -15.78
C GLN A 47 -10.79 19.70 -16.88
N ASP A 48 -9.50 19.85 -16.60
CA ASP A 48 -8.42 19.56 -17.54
C ASP A 48 -8.04 18.07 -17.57
N LYS A 49 -8.78 17.21 -16.85
CA LYS A 49 -8.56 15.75 -16.79
C LYS A 49 -7.16 15.33 -16.32
N ILE A 50 -6.51 16.15 -15.50
CA ILE A 50 -5.27 15.80 -14.80
C ILE A 50 -5.55 14.68 -13.78
N VAL A 51 -6.76 14.72 -13.20
CA VAL A 51 -7.31 13.69 -12.30
C VAL A 51 -8.64 13.17 -12.86
N SER A 52 -9.04 11.96 -12.45
CA SER A 52 -10.27 11.32 -12.95
C SER A 52 -11.55 12.01 -12.46
N GLY A 53 -11.49 12.65 -11.30
CA GLY A 53 -12.63 13.33 -10.68
C GLY A 53 -12.30 13.92 -9.31
N TRP A 54 -13.33 14.41 -8.61
CA TRP A 54 -13.20 14.94 -7.24
C TRP A 54 -12.87 13.85 -6.20
N ASP A 55 -13.15 12.59 -6.52
CA ASP A 55 -12.87 11.41 -5.71
C ASP A 55 -11.62 10.65 -6.18
N ASP A 56 -10.84 11.18 -7.14
CA ASP A 56 -9.56 10.59 -7.54
C ASP A 56 -8.67 10.38 -6.29
N PRO A 57 -8.10 9.18 -6.07
CA PRO A 57 -7.25 8.90 -4.90
C PRO A 57 -6.03 9.82 -4.71
N ARG A 58 -5.61 10.53 -5.75
CA ARG A 58 -4.52 11.52 -5.69
C ARG A 58 -5.00 12.89 -5.18
N MET A 59 -6.30 13.14 -5.19
CA MET A 59 -6.88 14.41 -4.73
C MET A 59 -6.88 14.50 -3.21
N PRO A 60 -6.60 15.69 -2.64
CA PRO A 60 -6.63 15.92 -1.19
C PRO A 60 -8.04 16.12 -0.64
N THR A 61 -9.06 15.71 -1.39
CA THR A 61 -10.46 15.78 -0.97
C THR A 61 -10.77 14.64 -0.01
N ILE A 62 -11.76 14.82 0.85
CA ILE A 62 -12.22 13.73 1.75
C ILE A 62 -12.70 12.53 0.94
N SER A 63 -13.37 12.75 -0.21
CA SER A 63 -13.78 11.69 -1.13
C SER A 63 -12.57 10.95 -1.74
N GLY A 64 -11.55 11.68 -2.19
CA GLY A 64 -10.32 11.09 -2.75
C GLY A 64 -9.55 10.28 -1.72
N LEU A 65 -9.36 10.83 -0.51
CA LEU A 65 -8.72 10.12 0.60
C LEU A 65 -9.50 8.87 1.00
N ARG A 66 -10.84 8.93 1.05
CA ARG A 66 -11.70 7.77 1.33
C ARG A 66 -11.54 6.69 0.26
N ARG A 67 -11.61 7.05 -1.03
CA ARG A 67 -11.43 6.13 -2.16
C ARG A 67 -10.02 5.53 -2.20
N ARG A 68 -9.00 6.31 -1.81
CA ARG A 68 -7.61 5.84 -1.63
C ARG A 68 -7.48 4.80 -0.53
N GLY A 69 -8.38 4.79 0.45
CA GLY A 69 -8.37 3.84 1.57
C GLY A 69 -7.97 4.44 2.91
N TYR A 70 -7.87 5.77 3.04
CA TYR A 70 -7.71 6.41 4.35
C TYR A 70 -8.94 6.16 5.21
N THR A 71 -8.71 5.89 6.50
CA THR A 71 -9.79 5.68 7.45
C THR A 71 -10.16 6.97 8.15
N PRO A 72 -11.44 7.16 8.52
CA PRO A 72 -11.85 8.31 9.33
C PRO A 72 -11.06 8.41 10.64
N LEU A 73 -10.75 7.28 11.27
CA LEU A 73 -9.98 7.25 12.52
C LEU A 73 -8.53 7.72 12.32
N ALA A 74 -7.86 7.32 11.24
CA ALA A 74 -6.51 7.79 10.94
C ALA A 74 -6.46 9.30 10.72
N LEU A 75 -7.44 9.86 10.01
CA LEU A 75 -7.52 11.30 9.77
C LEU A 75 -7.79 12.08 11.06
N ARG A 76 -8.66 11.58 11.95
CA ARG A 76 -8.89 12.20 13.26
C ARG A 76 -7.63 12.16 14.14
N ASN A 77 -6.99 11.00 14.24
CA ASN A 77 -5.74 10.85 14.99
C ASN A 77 -4.64 11.80 14.48
N LEU A 78 -4.55 11.99 13.16
CA LEU A 78 -3.65 12.97 12.56
C LEU A 78 -3.98 14.40 12.99
N MET A 79 -5.25 14.79 13.01
CA MET A 79 -5.65 16.14 13.45
C MET A 79 -5.32 16.37 14.93
N ASP A 80 -5.52 15.35 15.77
CA ASP A 80 -5.15 15.40 17.19
C ASP A 80 -3.63 15.52 17.38
N ASP A 81 -2.83 14.81 16.58
CA ASP A 81 -1.36 14.85 16.59
C ASP A 81 -0.77 16.17 16.04
N VAL A 82 -1.40 16.76 15.03
CA VAL A 82 -0.99 18.06 14.47
C VAL A 82 -1.34 19.20 15.43
N GLY A 83 -2.48 19.10 16.11
CA GLY A 83 -2.99 20.12 17.02
C GLY A 83 -3.50 21.38 16.30
N VAL A 84 -3.99 22.33 17.10
CA VAL A 84 -4.53 23.60 16.62
C VAL A 84 -3.66 24.75 17.12
N THR A 85 -3.08 25.52 16.21
CA THR A 85 -2.22 26.67 16.54
C THR A 85 -2.60 27.88 15.69
N LYS A 86 -2.05 29.06 16.02
CA LYS A 86 -2.17 30.27 15.21
C LYS A 86 -1.01 30.47 14.22
N VAL A 87 0.01 29.62 14.27
CA VAL A 87 1.23 29.75 13.46
C VAL A 87 1.05 28.92 12.19
N GLU A 88 1.16 29.57 11.03
CA GLU A 88 1.11 28.87 9.75
C GLU A 88 2.35 27.98 9.59
N SER A 89 2.11 26.72 9.21
CA SER A 89 3.16 25.77 8.89
C SER A 89 2.65 24.76 7.85
N MET A 90 3.56 24.19 7.07
CA MET A 90 3.25 23.03 6.25
C MET A 90 3.44 21.76 7.07
N ILE A 91 2.52 20.81 6.88
CA ILE A 91 2.56 19.51 7.52
C ILE A 91 3.13 18.52 6.51
N ASP A 92 4.21 17.83 6.89
CA ASP A 92 4.77 16.78 6.02
C ASP A 92 3.71 15.70 5.73
N LEU A 93 3.46 15.44 4.46
CA LEU A 93 2.57 14.39 3.97
C LEU A 93 2.88 13.02 4.60
N SER A 94 4.14 12.76 4.95
CA SER A 94 4.56 11.54 5.64
C SER A 94 3.83 11.32 6.98
N ARG A 95 3.42 12.38 7.68
CA ARG A 95 2.59 12.28 8.90
C ARG A 95 1.21 11.70 8.59
N MET A 96 0.61 12.08 7.47
CA MET A 96 -0.66 11.50 7.01
C MET A 96 -0.50 10.01 6.68
N GLU A 97 0.56 9.66 5.97
CA GLU A 97 0.91 8.28 5.62
C GLU A 97 1.16 7.41 6.86
N ASN A 98 1.83 7.97 7.87
CA ASN A 98 2.05 7.28 9.15
C ASN A 98 0.74 7.04 9.92
N ALA A 99 -0.12 8.06 10.03
CA ALA A 99 -1.39 7.93 10.74
C ALA A 99 -2.29 6.82 10.16
N VAL A 100 -2.35 6.71 8.82
CA VAL A 100 -3.12 5.62 8.18
C VAL A 100 -2.42 4.27 8.31
N ARG A 101 -1.09 4.22 8.23
CA ARG A 101 -0.30 3.01 8.44
C ARG A 101 -0.50 2.44 9.85
N ASP A 102 -0.44 3.28 10.87
CA ASP A 102 -0.57 2.87 12.27
C ASP A 102 -1.95 2.30 12.58
N HIS A 103 -2.99 2.90 12.00
CA HIS A 103 -4.34 2.39 12.14
C HIS A 103 -4.53 1.07 11.39
N LEU A 104 -4.16 1.02 10.10
CA LEU A 104 -4.34 -0.18 9.28
C LEU A 104 -3.47 -1.35 9.74
N ASN A 105 -2.32 -1.11 10.37
CA ASN A 105 -1.54 -2.17 10.99
C ASN A 105 -2.36 -2.96 12.01
N LYS A 106 -3.22 -2.30 12.79
CA LYS A 106 -4.02 -2.97 13.82
C LYS A 106 -5.19 -3.75 13.24
N VAL A 107 -5.85 -3.19 12.23
CA VAL A 107 -7.18 -3.66 11.79
C VAL A 107 -7.22 -4.38 10.44
N ALA A 108 -6.23 -4.18 9.57
CA ALA A 108 -6.29 -4.73 8.22
C ALA A 108 -5.87 -6.20 8.20
N PRO A 109 -6.68 -7.14 7.68
CA PRO A 109 -6.22 -8.50 7.44
C PRO A 109 -5.06 -8.53 6.42
N ARG A 110 -4.17 -9.50 6.60
CA ARG A 110 -2.99 -9.75 5.77
C ARG A 110 -3.34 -10.77 4.70
N THR A 111 -2.75 -10.58 3.54
CA THR A 111 -2.88 -11.49 2.40
C THR A 111 -1.65 -11.39 1.50
N MET A 112 -1.53 -12.31 0.55
CA MET A 112 -0.47 -12.29 -0.45
C MET A 112 -0.99 -11.77 -1.78
N ALA A 113 -0.15 -10.96 -2.43
CA ALA A 113 -0.34 -10.45 -3.76
C ALA A 113 1.03 -10.28 -4.40
N VAL A 114 1.13 -10.51 -5.70
CA VAL A 114 2.34 -10.33 -6.49
C VAL A 114 2.05 -9.30 -7.57
N LEU A 115 2.69 -8.14 -7.49
CA LEU A 115 2.43 -7.01 -8.37
C LEU A 115 3.17 -7.11 -9.69
N ARG A 116 4.42 -7.60 -9.66
CA ARG A 116 5.25 -7.83 -10.86
C ARG A 116 5.65 -9.30 -10.90
N PRO A 117 4.85 -10.19 -11.50
CA PRO A 117 5.05 -11.63 -11.36
C PRO A 117 6.34 -12.14 -12.01
N LEU A 118 7.04 -12.99 -11.27
CA LEU A 118 8.06 -13.90 -11.75
C LEU A 118 7.65 -15.34 -11.47
N LYS A 119 7.56 -16.12 -12.55
CA LYS A 119 7.23 -17.54 -12.47
C LYS A 119 8.38 -18.30 -11.84
N VAL A 120 8.07 -19.07 -10.81
CA VAL A 120 8.98 -20.01 -10.17
C VAL A 120 8.40 -21.41 -10.31
N VAL A 121 9.22 -22.36 -10.75
CA VAL A 121 8.88 -23.78 -10.87
C VAL A 121 9.68 -24.55 -9.83
N ILE A 122 9.00 -25.31 -8.98
CA ILE A 122 9.62 -26.15 -7.96
C ILE A 122 9.80 -27.56 -8.54
N ASP A 123 11.02 -27.89 -8.96
CA ASP A 123 11.32 -29.08 -9.75
C ASP A 123 11.03 -30.38 -9.01
N ASN A 124 11.40 -30.44 -7.73
CA ASN A 124 11.19 -31.62 -6.88
C ASN A 124 9.81 -31.66 -6.20
N TRP A 125 8.86 -30.82 -6.62
CA TRP A 125 7.48 -30.86 -6.10
C TRP A 125 6.70 -32.05 -6.67
N PRO A 126 5.97 -32.82 -5.83
CA PRO A 126 5.16 -33.94 -6.31
C PRO A 126 4.10 -33.49 -7.32
N GLU A 127 4.01 -34.18 -8.46
CA GLU A 127 3.07 -33.81 -9.52
C GLU A 127 1.61 -33.92 -9.05
N GLY A 128 0.79 -32.93 -9.42
CA GLY A 128 -0.63 -32.87 -9.04
C GLY A 128 -0.91 -32.57 -7.57
N PHE A 129 0.09 -32.51 -6.70
CA PHE A 129 -0.10 -32.24 -5.28
C PHE A 129 -0.31 -30.74 -5.01
N VAL A 130 -1.33 -30.43 -4.22
CA VAL A 130 -1.60 -29.09 -3.69
C VAL A 130 -1.62 -29.18 -2.17
N ASP A 131 -0.73 -28.45 -1.50
CA ASP A 131 -0.75 -28.36 -0.04
C ASP A 131 -1.61 -27.19 0.43
N GLN A 132 -2.27 -27.36 1.57
CA GLN A 132 -3.09 -26.34 2.23
C GLN A 132 -2.38 -25.86 3.49
N LEU A 133 -1.68 -24.74 3.35
CA LEU A 133 -0.85 -24.14 4.38
C LEU A 133 -1.65 -23.22 5.29
N ASP A 134 -1.27 -23.13 6.56
CA ASP A 134 -1.90 -22.23 7.52
C ASP A 134 -1.36 -20.81 7.37
N PHE A 135 -2.28 -19.85 7.22
CA PHE A 135 -1.98 -18.43 7.10
C PHE A 135 -2.71 -17.65 8.19
N VAL A 136 -1.97 -16.88 8.99
CA VAL A 136 -2.56 -16.03 10.05
C VAL A 136 -3.20 -14.80 9.41
N ILE A 137 -4.50 -14.58 9.66
CA ILE A 137 -5.25 -13.48 9.00
C ILE A 137 -4.76 -12.12 9.48
N ASN A 138 -4.60 -11.93 10.79
CA ASN A 138 -4.07 -10.68 11.33
C ASN A 138 -3.20 -10.97 12.57
N PRO A 139 -1.88 -10.79 12.50
CA PRO A 139 -1.00 -10.99 13.65
C PRO A 139 -1.27 -10.06 14.82
N GLU A 140 -1.86 -8.88 14.58
CA GLU A 140 -2.20 -7.89 15.61
C GLU A 140 -3.56 -8.17 16.27
N ASP A 141 -4.31 -9.16 15.77
CA ASP A 141 -5.60 -9.59 16.31
C ASP A 141 -5.63 -11.12 16.51
N PRO A 142 -5.36 -11.61 17.73
CA PRO A 142 -5.40 -13.04 18.02
C PRO A 142 -6.76 -13.70 17.72
N ALA A 143 -7.86 -12.94 17.71
CA ALA A 143 -9.19 -13.45 17.41
C ALA A 143 -9.45 -13.62 15.90
N ALA A 144 -8.63 -13.02 15.04
CA ALA A 144 -8.78 -13.12 13.58
C ALA A 144 -8.50 -14.54 13.04
N GLY A 145 -7.82 -15.38 13.81
CA GLY A 145 -7.61 -16.79 13.48
C GLY A 145 -6.71 -17.01 12.26
N LYS A 146 -6.92 -18.16 11.60
CA LYS A 146 -6.13 -18.63 10.46
C LYS A 146 -7.03 -19.03 9.30
N ARG A 147 -6.49 -18.97 8.09
CA ARG A 147 -7.10 -19.52 6.87
C ARG A 147 -6.13 -20.46 6.16
N LYS A 148 -6.64 -21.24 5.21
CA LYS A 148 -5.82 -22.08 4.33
C LYS A 148 -5.41 -21.32 3.07
N VAL A 149 -4.17 -21.54 2.64
CA VAL A 149 -3.62 -21.04 1.38
C VAL A 149 -3.06 -22.20 0.57
N ALA A 150 -3.44 -22.28 -0.70
CA ALA A 150 -2.97 -23.31 -1.61
C ALA A 150 -1.52 -23.07 -2.04
N PHE A 151 -0.69 -24.10 -1.93
CA PHE A 151 0.68 -24.15 -2.45
C PHE A 151 0.78 -25.24 -3.51
N SER A 152 1.48 -24.94 -4.62
CA SER A 152 1.61 -25.85 -5.77
C SER A 152 3.00 -25.76 -6.39
N LYS A 153 3.28 -26.67 -7.33
CA LYS A 153 4.53 -26.72 -8.10
C LYS A 153 4.97 -25.39 -8.70
N VAL A 154 4.01 -24.62 -9.25
CA VAL A 154 4.27 -23.33 -9.88
C VAL A 154 3.72 -22.22 -9.00
N ILE A 155 4.55 -21.23 -8.71
CA ILE A 155 4.19 -20.04 -7.93
C ILE A 155 4.65 -18.78 -8.67
N TYR A 156 4.08 -17.64 -8.29
CA TYR A 156 4.62 -16.33 -8.63
C TYR A 156 5.24 -15.69 -7.40
N ILE A 157 6.37 -15.01 -7.60
CA ILE A 157 7.02 -14.09 -6.64
C ILE A 157 7.17 -12.71 -7.29
N GLU A 158 7.58 -11.69 -6.54
CA GLU A 158 7.93 -10.40 -7.17
C GLU A 158 9.17 -10.53 -8.06
N ARG A 159 9.14 -9.81 -9.17
CA ARG A 159 10.28 -9.66 -10.08
C ARG A 159 11.53 -9.18 -9.36
N ASP A 160 11.36 -8.21 -8.45
CA ASP A 160 12.44 -7.59 -7.69
C ASP A 160 12.93 -8.47 -6.52
N ASP A 161 12.32 -9.64 -6.32
CA ASP A 161 12.78 -10.65 -5.37
C ASP A 161 13.79 -11.63 -5.97
N PHE A 162 14.16 -11.48 -7.24
CA PHE A 162 15.19 -12.28 -7.88
C PHE A 162 16.28 -11.43 -8.54
N LEU A 163 17.55 -11.80 -8.34
CA LEU A 163 18.67 -11.30 -9.13
C LEU A 163 19.61 -12.46 -9.47
N GLU A 164 20.01 -12.54 -10.74
CA GLU A 164 21.00 -13.54 -11.17
C GLU A 164 22.39 -13.24 -10.60
N VAL A 165 22.75 -11.95 -10.54
CA VAL A 165 24.00 -11.47 -9.95
C VAL A 165 23.67 -10.53 -8.79
N PRO A 166 23.49 -11.06 -7.57
CA PRO A 166 23.05 -10.27 -6.43
C PRO A 166 24.20 -9.43 -5.83
N PRO A 167 23.97 -8.19 -5.38
CA PRO A 167 24.91 -7.46 -4.54
C PRO A 167 25.03 -8.10 -3.15
N LYS A 168 26.11 -7.83 -2.40
CA LYS A 168 26.41 -8.49 -1.11
C LYS A 168 25.29 -8.44 -0.06
N LYS A 169 24.49 -7.38 -0.04
CA LYS A 169 23.38 -7.17 0.91
C LYS A 169 22.01 -7.57 0.35
N PHE A 170 21.98 -8.38 -0.71
CA PHE A 170 20.75 -8.93 -1.27
C PHE A 170 20.44 -10.28 -0.63
N PHE A 171 19.40 -10.32 0.19
CA PHE A 171 18.98 -11.51 0.94
C PHE A 171 17.78 -12.25 0.31
N ARG A 172 17.42 -11.89 -0.92
CA ARG A 172 16.30 -12.48 -1.67
C ARG A 172 16.82 -13.61 -2.56
N LEU A 173 16.06 -14.06 -3.55
CA LEU A 173 16.39 -15.26 -4.31
C LEU A 173 17.46 -14.96 -5.38
N ALA A 174 18.48 -15.81 -5.46
CA ALA A 174 19.52 -15.76 -6.49
C ALA A 174 20.04 -17.18 -6.73
N PRO A 175 20.74 -17.47 -7.84
CA PRO A 175 21.32 -18.79 -8.11
C PRO A 175 22.10 -19.34 -6.90
N GLY A 176 21.75 -20.54 -6.44
CA GLY A 176 22.36 -21.20 -5.28
C GLY A 176 21.96 -20.62 -3.90
N GLN A 177 21.19 -19.54 -3.84
CA GLN A 177 20.69 -18.98 -2.57
C GLN A 177 19.36 -19.62 -2.16
N GLU A 178 19.27 -19.94 -0.87
CA GLU A 178 18.05 -20.43 -0.23
C GLU A 178 17.30 -19.29 0.47
N VAL A 179 15.98 -19.23 0.27
CA VAL A 179 15.08 -18.23 0.88
C VAL A 179 13.85 -18.88 1.48
N ARG A 180 13.21 -18.21 2.43
CA ARG A 180 11.93 -18.62 2.98
C ARG A 180 10.78 -18.07 2.14
N LEU A 181 9.83 -18.90 1.77
CA LEU A 181 8.51 -18.46 1.34
C LEU A 181 7.62 -18.29 2.57
N ARG A 182 6.97 -17.13 2.67
CA ARG A 182 6.11 -16.78 3.81
C ARG A 182 5.02 -17.85 3.99
N TRP A 183 4.90 -18.36 5.22
CA TRP A 183 3.95 -19.43 5.60
C TRP A 183 4.12 -20.78 4.90
N ALA A 184 5.21 -20.99 4.15
CA ALA A 184 5.35 -22.13 3.24
C ALA A 184 6.63 -22.93 3.45
N TYR A 185 7.56 -22.90 2.51
CA TYR A 185 8.78 -23.72 2.54
C TYR A 185 10.01 -22.86 2.29
N PHE A 186 11.18 -23.43 2.53
CA PHE A 186 12.42 -22.88 2.00
C PHE A 186 12.62 -23.40 0.57
N ILE A 187 13.04 -22.50 -0.31
CA ILE A 187 13.35 -22.83 -1.71
C ILE A 187 14.77 -22.37 -2.06
N THR A 188 15.44 -23.12 -2.92
CA THR A 188 16.78 -22.82 -3.43
C THR A 188 16.72 -22.71 -4.94
N CYS A 189 17.23 -21.62 -5.51
CA CYS A 189 17.32 -21.45 -6.97
C CYS A 189 18.38 -22.39 -7.56
N THR A 190 17.97 -23.21 -8.53
CA THR A 190 18.84 -24.15 -9.24
C THR A 190 19.23 -23.65 -10.63
N SER A 191 18.30 -23.03 -11.37
CA SER A 191 18.57 -22.48 -12.71
C SER A 191 17.57 -21.40 -13.11
N VAL A 192 17.85 -20.72 -14.23
CA VAL A 192 17.00 -19.68 -14.80
C VAL A 192 16.76 -19.93 -16.28
N VAL A 193 15.55 -19.61 -16.75
CA VAL A 193 15.19 -19.58 -18.17
C VAL A 193 15.13 -18.13 -18.62
N LYS A 194 15.74 -17.86 -19.78
CA LYS A 194 15.74 -16.53 -20.40
C LYS A 194 15.09 -16.56 -21.77
N ASP A 195 14.46 -15.46 -22.14
CA ASP A 195 14.03 -15.23 -23.51
C ASP A 195 15.23 -14.86 -24.43
N PRO A 196 15.02 -14.76 -25.77
CA PRO A 196 16.08 -14.37 -26.69
C PRO A 196 16.67 -12.96 -26.46
N ALA A 197 15.96 -12.09 -25.74
CA ALA A 197 16.43 -10.76 -25.36
C ALA A 197 17.24 -10.76 -24.05
N GLY A 198 17.37 -11.93 -23.40
CA GLY A 198 18.09 -12.10 -22.15
C GLY A 198 17.26 -11.83 -20.89
N ASN A 199 15.95 -11.59 -21.01
CA ASN A 199 15.09 -11.37 -19.85
C ASN A 199 14.78 -12.71 -19.19
N ILE A 200 14.86 -12.76 -17.86
CA ILE A 200 14.51 -13.96 -17.08
C ILE A 200 13.00 -14.15 -17.13
N THR A 201 12.54 -15.24 -17.73
CA THR A 201 11.11 -15.58 -17.80
C THR A 201 10.68 -16.50 -16.68
N GLU A 202 11.55 -17.45 -16.29
CA GLU A 202 11.26 -18.47 -15.28
C GLU A 202 12.48 -18.73 -14.40
N VAL A 203 12.24 -19.01 -13.13
CA VAL A 203 13.26 -19.45 -12.17
C VAL A 203 12.91 -20.86 -11.71
N HIS A 204 13.87 -21.76 -11.79
CA HIS A 204 13.73 -23.12 -11.30
C HIS A 204 14.31 -23.22 -9.90
N CYS A 205 13.59 -23.89 -9.02
CA CYS A 205 13.95 -24.07 -7.63
C CYS A 205 13.72 -25.52 -7.18
N THR A 206 14.40 -25.91 -6.11
CA THR A 206 14.00 -27.04 -5.27
C THR A 206 13.47 -26.54 -3.94
N TYR A 207 12.54 -27.27 -3.32
CA TYR A 207 12.07 -26.98 -1.96
C TYR A 207 12.59 -28.01 -0.94
N ASP A 208 12.63 -27.60 0.33
CA ASP A 208 12.87 -28.50 1.46
C ASP A 208 11.56 -28.90 2.16
N PRO A 209 11.12 -30.17 2.06
CA PRO A 209 9.89 -30.66 2.70
C PRO A 209 9.87 -30.51 4.23
N ALA A 210 11.04 -30.53 4.88
CA ALA A 210 11.14 -30.42 6.33
C ALA A 210 10.84 -29.01 6.86
N THR A 211 10.68 -28.03 5.96
CA THR A 211 10.46 -26.62 6.32
C THR A 211 9.01 -26.15 6.19
N ARG A 212 8.06 -27.08 6.10
CA ARG A 212 6.63 -26.80 5.95
C ARG A 212 6.12 -25.83 7.02
N GLY A 213 5.47 -24.75 6.60
CA GLY A 213 5.00 -23.66 7.46
C GLY A 213 5.98 -22.49 7.58
N GLY A 214 7.18 -22.61 7.02
CA GLY A 214 8.17 -21.54 6.95
C GLY A 214 9.21 -21.56 8.08
N ASP A 215 9.30 -22.65 8.83
CA ASP A 215 10.29 -22.84 9.89
C ASP A 215 11.11 -24.10 9.65
N ALA A 216 12.41 -24.04 9.95
CA ALA A 216 13.28 -25.20 9.86
C ALA A 216 13.13 -26.09 11.11
N PRO A 217 13.32 -27.41 11.00
CA PRO A 217 13.30 -28.31 12.15
C PRO A 217 14.27 -27.87 13.23
N LEU A 218 13.91 -28.10 14.49
CA LEU A 218 14.80 -27.84 15.62
C LEU A 218 15.81 -28.99 15.76
N GLY A 219 17.08 -28.62 15.96
CA GLY A 219 18.14 -29.56 16.30
C GLY A 219 18.10 -29.97 17.78
N PRO A 220 19.02 -30.85 18.20
CA PRO A 220 19.11 -31.30 19.60
C PRO A 220 19.32 -30.17 20.61
N ASP A 221 19.88 -29.04 20.18
CA ASP A 221 20.12 -27.84 20.98
C ASP A 221 18.91 -26.88 21.02
N GLY A 222 17.76 -27.29 20.46
CA GLY A 222 16.55 -26.49 20.39
C GLY A 222 16.61 -25.33 19.40
N LYS A 223 17.65 -25.24 18.56
CA LYS A 223 17.80 -24.19 17.55
C LYS A 223 17.41 -24.69 16.16
N PRO A 224 16.98 -23.81 15.25
CA PRO A 224 16.73 -24.19 13.86
C PRO A 224 17.99 -24.82 13.23
N THR A 225 17.83 -26.01 12.64
CA THR A 225 18.87 -26.75 11.92
C THR A 225 19.49 -25.96 10.77
N LYS A 226 18.72 -25.02 10.20
CA LYS A 226 19.19 -24.06 9.20
C LYS A 226 18.50 -22.71 9.35
N LYS A 227 19.15 -21.66 8.84
CA LYS A 227 18.64 -20.29 8.85
C LYS A 227 18.82 -19.68 7.47
N VAL A 228 17.80 -18.94 7.03
CA VAL A 228 17.82 -18.16 5.79
C VAL A 228 17.67 -16.68 6.11
N LYS A 229 18.20 -15.81 5.24
CA LYS A 229 18.26 -14.36 5.51
C LYS A 229 17.04 -13.59 5.00
N GLY A 230 16.34 -14.11 3.99
CA GLY A 230 15.18 -13.46 3.38
C GLY A 230 13.90 -14.27 3.50
N THR A 231 12.78 -13.55 3.53
CA THR A 231 11.44 -14.12 3.42
C THR A 231 10.69 -13.40 2.29
N LEU A 232 10.15 -14.16 1.35
CA LEU A 232 9.40 -13.66 0.20
C LEU A 232 7.92 -13.99 0.36
N HIS A 233 7.05 -13.09 -0.09
CA HIS A 233 5.65 -13.42 -0.34
C HIS A 233 5.53 -14.06 -1.74
N TRP A 234 4.43 -14.78 -1.95
CA TRP A 234 4.22 -15.55 -3.16
C TRP A 234 2.71 -15.82 -3.34
N VAL A 235 2.31 -16.27 -4.53
CA VAL A 235 0.97 -16.81 -4.77
C VAL A 235 1.07 -18.06 -5.64
N SER A 236 0.20 -19.04 -5.44
CA SER A 236 0.13 -20.24 -6.30
C SER A 236 -0.37 -19.86 -7.68
N ALA A 237 0.37 -20.19 -8.74
CA ALA A 237 0.02 -19.79 -10.10
C ALA A 237 -1.31 -20.41 -10.59
N ALA A 238 -1.65 -21.61 -10.11
CA ALA A 238 -2.89 -22.30 -10.49
C ALA A 238 -4.14 -21.78 -9.77
N HIS A 239 -3.99 -21.06 -8.65
CA HIS A 239 -5.10 -20.63 -7.79
C HIS A 239 -5.22 -19.11 -7.66
N ALA A 240 -4.15 -18.37 -7.99
CA ALA A 240 -4.17 -16.92 -7.92
C ALA A 240 -5.19 -16.34 -8.90
N ILE A 241 -5.81 -15.24 -8.52
CA ILE A 241 -6.75 -14.51 -9.36
C ILE A 241 -6.10 -13.22 -9.87
N HIS A 242 -6.50 -12.78 -11.05
CA HIS A 242 -6.05 -11.52 -11.61
C HIS A 242 -6.71 -10.33 -10.89
N ALA A 243 -5.93 -9.27 -10.68
CA ALA A 243 -6.45 -7.99 -10.21
C ALA A 243 -5.72 -6.83 -10.87
N GLU A 244 -6.42 -5.72 -11.08
CA GLU A 244 -5.81 -4.43 -11.34
C GLU A 244 -5.36 -3.83 -10.01
N VAL A 245 -4.13 -3.33 -9.95
CA VAL A 245 -3.62 -2.63 -8.78
C VAL A 245 -3.11 -1.25 -9.20
N ARG A 246 -3.64 -0.22 -8.55
CA ARG A 246 -3.31 1.19 -8.77
C ARG A 246 -2.33 1.66 -7.70
N LEU A 247 -1.09 1.88 -8.11
CA LEU A 247 0.00 2.33 -7.27
C LEU A 247 0.09 3.85 -7.34
N PHE A 248 -0.41 4.51 -6.31
CA PHE A 248 -0.35 5.97 -6.21
C PHE A 248 0.98 6.42 -5.62
N ASP A 249 1.47 7.54 -6.13
CA ASP A 249 2.55 8.35 -5.58
C ASP A 249 2.04 9.79 -5.36
N ARG A 250 2.91 10.68 -4.87
CA ARG A 250 2.62 12.10 -4.70
C ARG A 250 2.18 12.71 -6.04
N LEU A 251 1.13 13.53 -6.01
CA LEU A 251 0.63 14.21 -7.21
C LEU A 251 1.58 15.29 -7.71
N PHE A 252 2.42 15.82 -6.82
CA PHE A 252 3.40 16.85 -7.08
C PHE A 252 4.80 16.42 -6.68
N LEU A 253 5.80 16.80 -7.47
CA LEU A 253 7.22 16.58 -7.20
C LEU A 253 7.78 17.59 -6.19
N ALA A 254 7.29 18.84 -6.23
CA ALA A 254 7.72 19.90 -5.32
C ALA A 254 7.00 19.81 -3.97
N GLU A 255 7.75 20.04 -2.89
CA GLU A 255 7.21 20.07 -1.52
C GLU A 255 6.14 21.17 -1.34
N GLU A 256 6.32 22.31 -2.01
CA GLU A 256 5.33 23.39 -2.09
C GLU A 256 5.04 23.72 -3.56
N PRO A 257 4.01 23.12 -4.17
CA PRO A 257 3.73 23.25 -5.60
C PRO A 257 3.49 24.70 -6.02
N GLY A 258 4.15 25.12 -7.11
CA GLY A 258 4.07 26.47 -7.66
C GLY A 258 4.98 27.49 -6.97
N LYS A 259 5.73 27.14 -5.92
CA LYS A 259 6.65 28.06 -5.25
C LYS A 259 7.76 28.58 -6.16
N ARG A 260 8.25 27.73 -7.07
CA ARG A 260 9.40 28.03 -7.94
C ARG A 260 9.03 28.91 -9.14
N THR A 261 7.92 28.61 -9.81
CA THR A 261 7.54 29.25 -11.09
C THR A 261 6.28 30.11 -10.99
N GLY A 262 5.55 30.05 -9.87
CA GLY A 262 4.20 30.61 -9.73
C GLY A 262 3.10 29.72 -10.34
N ASN A 263 3.45 28.67 -11.09
CA ASN A 263 2.51 27.75 -11.73
C ASN A 263 2.66 26.33 -11.15
N TRP A 264 1.65 25.87 -10.41
CA TRP A 264 1.66 24.54 -9.79
C TRP A 264 1.68 23.38 -10.80
N ILE A 265 1.25 23.60 -12.04
CA ILE A 265 1.20 22.57 -13.09
C ILE A 265 2.61 22.09 -13.43
N ASP A 266 3.61 22.97 -13.35
CA ASP A 266 5.00 22.67 -13.68
C ASP A 266 5.64 21.65 -12.71
N ASP A 267 5.01 21.45 -11.55
CA ASP A 267 5.50 20.55 -10.50
C ASP A 267 4.69 19.23 -10.43
N LEU A 268 3.82 18.95 -11.41
CA LEU A 268 3.06 17.69 -11.46
C LEU A 268 3.98 16.48 -11.59
N ASN A 269 3.65 15.39 -10.89
CA ASN A 269 4.32 14.11 -11.01
C ASN A 269 3.65 13.26 -12.12
N PRO A 270 4.33 13.03 -13.27
CA PRO A 270 3.80 12.18 -14.32
C PRO A 270 3.63 10.71 -13.88
N ASN A 271 4.37 10.29 -12.85
CA ASN A 271 4.35 8.95 -12.29
C ASN A 271 3.46 8.86 -11.03
N SER A 272 2.53 9.81 -10.83
CA SER A 272 1.63 9.85 -9.66
C SER A 272 0.66 8.66 -9.59
N LEU A 273 0.50 7.93 -10.69
CA LEU A 273 -0.28 6.70 -10.79
C LEU A 273 0.41 5.74 -11.74
N GLU A 274 0.71 4.54 -11.26
CA GLU A 274 1.04 3.38 -12.07
C GLU A 274 -0.08 2.34 -11.92
N VAL A 275 -0.57 1.79 -13.04
CA VAL A 275 -1.53 0.69 -13.04
C VAL A 275 -0.80 -0.59 -13.41
N VAL A 276 -0.92 -1.63 -12.58
CA VAL A 276 -0.28 -2.94 -12.80
C VAL A 276 -1.31 -4.07 -12.77
N HIS A 277 -1.04 -5.12 -13.53
CA HIS A 277 -1.83 -6.36 -13.51
C HIS A 277 -1.15 -7.36 -12.57
N ALA A 278 -1.75 -7.54 -11.41
CA ALA A 278 -1.22 -8.37 -10.34
C ALA A 278 -1.91 -9.74 -10.28
N PHE A 279 -1.26 -10.67 -9.58
CA PHE A 279 -1.86 -11.92 -9.12
C PHE A 279 -2.09 -11.84 -7.62
N VAL A 280 -3.31 -12.13 -7.16
CA VAL A 280 -3.67 -12.01 -5.75
C VAL A 280 -4.26 -13.31 -5.20
N ASP A 281 -4.22 -13.47 -3.89
CA ASP A 281 -4.81 -14.62 -3.20
C ASP A 281 -6.32 -14.75 -3.49
N PRO A 282 -6.82 -15.95 -3.86
CA PRO A 282 -8.24 -16.16 -4.19
C PRO A 282 -9.20 -15.83 -3.04
N TRP A 283 -8.74 -15.85 -1.78
CA TRP A 283 -9.54 -15.41 -0.64
C TRP A 283 -10.05 -13.98 -0.79
N LEU A 284 -9.34 -13.13 -1.55
CA LEU A 284 -9.79 -11.77 -1.82
C LEU A 284 -11.07 -11.72 -2.65
N ALA A 285 -11.39 -12.70 -3.49
CA ALA A 285 -12.66 -12.68 -4.24
C ALA A 285 -13.89 -12.74 -3.33
N SER A 286 -13.80 -13.43 -2.19
CA SER A 286 -14.90 -13.50 -1.22
C SER A 286 -14.78 -12.45 -0.12
N ALA A 287 -13.55 -12.06 0.26
CA ALA A 287 -13.31 -11.05 1.29
C ALA A 287 -13.45 -9.60 0.77
N ALA A 288 -13.29 -9.37 -0.54
CA ALA A 288 -13.45 -8.07 -1.17
C ALA A 288 -14.93 -7.73 -1.35
N SER A 289 -15.64 -7.60 -0.24
CA SER A 289 -16.95 -6.95 -0.25
C SER A 289 -16.76 -5.45 -0.34
N PHE A 290 -17.19 -4.85 -1.44
CA PHE A 290 -17.45 -3.40 -1.48
C PHE A 290 -18.84 -3.17 -0.88
N ASN A 291 -18.96 -2.35 0.17
CA ASN A 291 -20.26 -1.97 0.71
C ASN A 291 -20.67 -0.60 0.15
N PRO A 292 -21.66 -0.53 -0.77
CA PRO A 292 -22.12 0.72 -1.35
C PRO A 292 -22.72 1.67 -0.30
N SER A 293 -23.30 1.14 0.78
CA SER A 293 -23.95 1.92 1.84
C SER A 293 -22.98 2.60 2.80
N THR A 294 -21.73 2.12 2.90
CA THR A 294 -20.68 2.74 3.72
C THR A 294 -19.54 3.34 2.92
N ALA A 295 -19.59 3.31 1.58
CA ALA A 295 -18.53 3.81 0.67
C ALA A 295 -17.10 3.51 1.14
N GLU A 296 -16.94 2.38 1.83
CA GLU A 296 -15.68 1.89 2.36
C GLU A 296 -15.40 0.55 1.67
N GLY A 297 -14.38 0.55 0.81
CA GLY A 297 -13.80 -0.70 0.36
C GLY A 297 -13.17 -1.44 1.54
N ALA A 298 -13.23 -2.77 1.51
CA ALA A 298 -12.43 -3.61 2.38
C ALA A 298 -10.94 -3.27 2.21
N LYS A 299 -10.18 -3.35 3.30
CA LYS A 299 -8.79 -2.91 3.37
C LYS A 299 -7.92 -4.09 3.79
N PHE A 300 -6.79 -4.25 3.12
CA PHE A 300 -5.89 -5.37 3.32
C PHE A 300 -4.46 -4.87 3.42
N GLN A 301 -3.63 -5.57 4.19
CA GLN A 301 -2.19 -5.47 4.01
C GLN A 301 -1.76 -6.55 3.03
N PHE A 302 -1.20 -6.15 1.88
CA PHE A 302 -0.47 -7.09 1.04
C PHE A 302 0.93 -7.24 1.64
N GLU A 303 1.27 -8.45 2.07
CA GLU A 303 2.52 -8.72 2.78
C GLU A 303 3.73 -8.16 2.02
N ARG A 304 4.64 -7.48 2.75
CA ARG A 304 5.82 -6.77 2.23
C ARG A 304 5.58 -5.60 1.26
N LEU A 305 4.37 -5.39 0.77
CA LEU A 305 4.07 -4.37 -0.24
C LEU A 305 3.49 -3.09 0.36
N GLY A 306 2.42 -3.22 1.15
CA GLY A 306 1.71 -2.06 1.68
C GLY A 306 0.27 -2.35 2.05
N TYR A 307 -0.50 -1.29 2.23
CA TYR A 307 -1.91 -1.35 2.51
C TYR A 307 -2.70 -0.95 1.27
N PHE A 308 -3.75 -1.72 1.00
CA PHE A 308 -4.56 -1.62 -0.20
C PHE A 308 -6.04 -1.60 0.17
N ALA A 309 -6.84 -0.87 -0.59
CA ALA A 309 -8.28 -0.83 -0.46
C ALA A 309 -8.94 -1.29 -1.77
N VAL A 310 -10.05 -2.02 -1.66
CA VAL A 310 -10.89 -2.37 -2.82
C VAL A 310 -11.50 -1.09 -3.39
N ASP A 311 -11.28 -0.84 -4.68
CA ASP A 311 -11.83 0.34 -5.38
C ASP A 311 -13.28 0.07 -5.82
N PRO A 312 -14.15 1.09 -5.85
CA PRO A 312 -15.52 0.97 -6.37
C PRO A 312 -15.62 0.48 -7.82
N ASP A 313 -14.57 0.62 -8.63
CA ASP A 313 -14.52 0.10 -10.00
C ASP A 313 -14.41 -1.44 -10.05
N SER A 314 -14.28 -2.11 -8.90
CA SER A 314 -14.25 -3.57 -8.82
C SER A 314 -15.60 -4.19 -9.22
N ALA A 315 -15.55 -5.27 -9.97
CA ALA A 315 -16.71 -6.07 -10.36
C ALA A 315 -16.46 -7.56 -10.10
N PRO A 316 -17.48 -8.43 -10.16
CA PRO A 316 -17.26 -9.88 -10.11
C PRO A 316 -16.22 -10.30 -11.16
N ASN A 317 -15.16 -10.98 -10.72
CA ASN A 317 -14.00 -11.40 -11.54
C ASN A 317 -13.11 -10.27 -12.09
N ALA A 318 -13.31 -9.03 -11.67
CA ALA A 318 -12.47 -7.89 -12.05
C ALA A 318 -12.18 -7.06 -10.79
N LEU A 319 -11.29 -7.56 -9.94
CA LEU A 319 -10.90 -6.85 -8.71
C LEU A 319 -9.96 -5.70 -9.03
N VAL A 320 -10.22 -4.55 -8.41
CA VAL A 320 -9.39 -3.36 -8.52
C VAL A 320 -8.97 -2.93 -7.11
N PHE A 321 -7.68 -2.78 -6.88
CA PHE A 321 -7.13 -2.34 -5.60
C PHE A 321 -6.37 -1.02 -5.74
N ASN A 322 -6.63 -0.09 -4.83
CA ASN A 322 -5.84 1.13 -4.67
C ASN A 322 -4.79 0.92 -3.58
N ARG A 323 -3.53 1.26 -3.84
CA ARG A 323 -2.53 1.35 -2.78
C ARG A 323 -2.82 2.58 -1.92
N THR A 324 -3.27 2.36 -0.69
CA THR A 324 -3.46 3.42 0.31
C THR A 324 -2.11 4.06 0.64
N VAL A 325 -1.17 3.22 1.08
CA VAL A 325 0.18 3.61 1.50
C VAL A 325 1.13 2.41 1.44
N SER A 326 2.41 2.64 1.13
CA SER A 326 3.45 1.61 1.22
C SER A 326 3.77 1.25 2.69
N LEU A 327 4.43 0.11 2.91
CA LEU A 327 5.07 -0.15 4.20
C LEU A 327 6.18 0.88 4.47
N LYS A 328 6.59 1.00 5.74
CA LYS A 328 7.68 1.89 6.11
C LYS A 328 8.96 1.38 5.46
N ASP A 329 9.52 2.16 4.53
CA ASP A 329 10.77 1.79 3.87
C ASP A 329 11.94 2.13 4.79
N THR A 330 12.47 1.11 5.49
CA THR A 330 13.67 1.24 6.31
C THR A 330 14.96 1.18 5.49
N TRP A 331 14.92 0.70 4.23
CA TRP A 331 16.11 0.40 3.44
C TRP A 331 16.49 1.48 2.42
N ALA A 332 15.54 2.29 1.95
CA ALA A 332 15.85 3.44 1.09
C ALA A 332 16.86 4.41 1.72
N LYS A 333 16.91 4.49 3.06
CA LYS A 333 17.92 5.29 3.80
C LYS A 333 19.31 4.66 3.84
N GLU A 334 19.44 3.36 3.65
CA GLU A 334 20.74 2.65 3.65
C GLU A 334 21.32 2.53 2.24
N ALA A 335 20.50 2.34 1.21
CA ALA A 335 20.95 2.31 -0.18
C ALA A 335 21.46 3.66 -0.70
N ALA A 336 21.03 4.78 -0.10
CA ALA A 336 21.56 6.11 -0.40
C ALA A 336 22.89 6.43 0.31
N LYS A 337 23.41 5.49 1.13
CA LYS A 337 24.69 5.62 1.85
C LYS A 337 25.82 4.74 1.28
N ASP A 338 25.51 3.84 0.36
CA ASP A 338 26.47 3.01 -0.38
C ASP A 338 26.64 3.56 -1.81
#